data_AF-A0A6J7ZYB9-F1
#
_entry.id   AF-A0A6J7ZYB9-F1
#
_cell.length_a   1.000
_cell.length_b   1.000
_cell.length_c   1.000
_cell.angle_alpha   90.00
_cell.angle_beta   90.00
_cell.angle_gamma   90.00
#
_symmetry.space_group_name_H-M   'P 1'
#
loop_
_entity.id
_entity.type
_entity.pdbx_description
1 polymer ?
#
loop_
_entity_poly.entity_id
_entity_poly.type
_entity_poly.pdbx_seq_one_letter_code
_entity_poly.pdbx_strand_id
1 'polypeptide(L)'
;MIRFAPNVYISSYLNTTTRLTHDVLNRMKTILEGGYQRELSYVHNDGSFSAFENNDKSGTTWLTAFVIISFSQAASFTYIDIKVITKAVQWIIKQQKTSGAFNEPGIVLHKEMQGGSLSSKRSLTAFVLIALLEARDNKQVSTEVAVYFNVNNDLRQPAFALTTTVLNDSTKGFRLRVCFRLINTMYISWLRGGQSTMGILEISLPSGMEADLESIDTTNTGGQYKKVEKAFRNEAVTFYQSKALANATIIEVCGPNNCEEVKVKTVILKYEKRKWFLNYL
;
A
#
# COMPACT_ATOMS: atom_id res chain seq x y z
N MET A 1 13.76 -5.71 14.72
CA MET A 1 12.62 -4.83 15.05
C MET A 1 12.96 -3.41 15.55
N ILE A 2 14.00 -3.19 16.37
CA ILE A 2 14.32 -1.87 16.98
C ILE A 2 14.44 -0.73 15.95
N ARG A 3 14.95 -1.02 14.75
CA ARG A 3 15.09 -0.02 13.67
C ARG A 3 13.94 -0.01 12.67
N PHE A 4 13.05 -1.00 12.73
CA PHE A 4 11.93 -1.11 11.79
C PHE A 4 10.68 -0.45 12.36
N ALA A 5 10.19 -0.94 13.51
CA ALA A 5 8.92 -0.52 14.07
C ALA A 5 8.85 1.00 14.35
N PRO A 6 9.86 1.66 14.95
CA PRO A 6 9.78 3.11 15.17
C PRO A 6 9.62 3.91 13.87
N ASN A 7 10.25 3.47 12.77
CA ASN A 7 10.12 4.16 11.49
C ASN A 7 8.69 4.02 10.91
N VAL A 8 8.01 2.89 11.14
CA VAL A 8 6.59 2.74 10.78
C VAL A 8 5.72 3.74 11.54
N TYR A 9 5.89 3.84 12.86
CA TYR A 9 5.12 4.77 13.69
C TYR A 9 5.43 6.24 13.39
N ILE A 10 6.69 6.58 13.07
CA ILE A 10 7.06 7.93 12.62
C ILE A 10 6.36 8.25 11.30
N SER A 11 6.34 7.32 10.33
CA SER A 11 5.60 7.51 9.06
C SER A 11 4.11 7.75 9.32
N SER A 12 3.49 6.96 10.21
CA SER A 12 2.09 7.12 10.60
C SER A 12 1.81 8.47 11.26
N TYR A 13 2.68 8.92 12.18
CA TYR A 13 2.56 10.22 12.82
C TYR A 13 2.70 11.37 11.81
N LEU A 14 3.68 11.31 10.90
CA LEU A 14 3.85 12.34 9.88
C LEU A 14 2.68 12.37 8.89
N ASN A 15 2.12 11.21 8.56
CA ASN A 15 0.96 11.10 7.69
C ASN A 15 -0.28 11.72 8.34
N THR A 16 -0.59 11.33 9.57
CA THR A 16 -1.75 11.81 10.33
C THR A 16 -1.68 13.31 10.64
N THR A 17 -0.47 13.85 10.85
CA THR A 17 -0.25 15.29 11.05
C THR A 17 -0.13 16.08 9.75
N THR A 18 -0.35 15.46 8.58
CA THR A 18 -0.24 16.09 7.24
C THR A 18 1.14 16.69 6.94
N ARG A 19 2.20 16.17 7.58
CA ARG A 19 3.60 16.61 7.42
C ARG A 19 4.44 15.67 6.56
N LEU A 20 3.84 14.59 6.06
CA LEU A 20 4.50 13.61 5.22
C LEU A 20 4.66 14.13 3.78
N THR A 21 5.75 14.83 3.52
CA THR A 21 6.13 15.26 2.17
C THR A 21 6.57 14.08 1.29
N HIS A 22 6.53 14.24 -0.03
CA HIS A 22 6.90 13.19 -0.99
C HIS A 22 8.37 12.73 -0.82
N ASP A 23 9.30 13.65 -0.60
CA ASP A 23 10.72 13.31 -0.43
C ASP A 23 10.96 12.49 0.83
N VAL A 24 10.30 12.86 1.93
CA VAL A 24 10.35 12.13 3.19
C VAL A 24 9.71 10.75 3.02
N LEU A 25 8.56 10.65 2.36
CA LEU A 25 7.91 9.36 2.08
C LEU A 25 8.82 8.42 1.27
N ASN A 26 9.46 8.91 0.20
CA ASN A 26 10.38 8.11 -0.60
C ASN A 26 11.56 7.60 0.23
N ARG A 27 12.14 8.46 1.08
CA ARG A 27 13.23 8.06 1.98
C ARG A 27 12.77 7.03 3.00
N MET A 28 11.57 7.22 3.58
CA MET A 28 10.99 6.26 4.53
C MET A 28 10.71 4.92 3.87
N LYS A 29 10.21 4.91 2.62
CA LYS A 29 10.04 3.68 1.83
C LYS A 29 11.34 2.89 1.73
N THR A 30 12.44 3.51 1.31
CA THR A 30 13.74 2.82 1.20
C THR A 30 14.22 2.25 2.55
N ILE A 31 14.03 2.99 3.64
CA ILE A 31 14.39 2.52 4.99
C ILE A 31 13.53 1.33 5.41
N LEU A 32 12.22 1.42 5.18
CA LEU A 32 11.27 0.37 5.53
C LEU A 32 11.46 -0.88 4.67
N GLU A 33 11.71 -0.76 3.37
CA GLU A 33 12.07 -1.88 2.48
C GLU A 33 13.31 -2.63 2.99
N GLY A 34 14.40 -1.91 3.26
CA GLY A 34 15.63 -2.53 3.78
C GLY A 34 15.45 -3.15 5.16
N GLY A 35 14.65 -2.51 6.02
CA GLY A 35 14.28 -3.05 7.31
C GLY A 35 13.44 -4.33 7.19
N TYR A 36 12.43 -4.34 6.33
CA TYR A 36 11.59 -5.51 6.06
C TYR A 36 12.43 -6.70 5.59
N GLN A 37 13.30 -6.51 4.59
CA GLN A 37 14.19 -7.57 4.09
C GLN A 37 15.12 -8.11 5.18
N ARG A 38 15.61 -7.24 6.06
CA ARG A 38 16.42 -7.67 7.21
C ARG A 38 15.60 -8.44 8.23
N GLU A 39 14.37 -8.01 8.55
CA GLU A 39 13.52 -8.75 9.47
C GLU A 39 13.16 -10.15 8.93
N LEU A 40 13.03 -10.31 7.61
CA LEU A 40 12.79 -11.62 6.98
C LEU A 40 13.93 -12.62 7.19
N SER A 41 15.15 -12.21 7.52
CA SER A 41 16.20 -13.19 7.86
C SER A 41 15.87 -13.95 9.16
N TYR A 42 15.12 -13.32 10.06
CA TYR A 42 14.75 -13.85 11.38
C TYR A 42 13.56 -14.81 11.40
N VAL A 43 12.99 -15.11 10.22
CA VAL A 43 11.82 -15.97 10.07
C VAL A 43 12.20 -17.45 10.03
N HIS A 44 11.40 -18.28 10.69
CA HIS A 44 11.47 -19.73 10.65
C HIS A 44 10.65 -20.29 9.49
N ASN A 45 10.92 -21.54 9.12
CA ASN A 45 10.15 -22.26 8.10
C ASN A 45 8.64 -22.38 8.44
N ASP A 46 8.32 -22.40 9.74
CA ASP A 46 6.95 -22.46 10.25
C ASP A 46 6.23 -21.10 10.31
N GLY A 47 6.93 -20.02 9.93
CA GLY A 47 6.42 -18.64 9.91
C GLY A 47 6.64 -17.86 11.21
N SER A 48 7.23 -18.47 12.24
CA SER A 48 7.54 -17.79 13.49
C SER A 48 8.82 -16.95 13.41
N PHE A 49 8.99 -16.00 14.33
CA PHE A 49 10.20 -15.15 14.39
C PHE A 49 10.97 -15.35 15.68
N SER A 50 12.29 -15.36 15.57
CA SER A 50 13.22 -15.44 16.71
C SER A 50 14.48 -14.63 16.46
N ALA A 51 15.29 -14.37 17.48
CA ALA A 51 16.49 -13.58 17.33
C ALA A 51 17.64 -14.30 16.59
N PHE A 52 17.68 -15.64 16.62
CA PHE A 52 18.75 -16.42 15.98
C PHE A 52 18.24 -17.42 14.93
N GLU A 53 17.11 -17.11 14.29
CA GLU A 53 16.59 -17.92 13.16
C GLU A 53 16.40 -19.40 13.58
N ASN A 54 16.70 -20.34 12.68
CA ASN A 54 16.62 -21.78 12.95
C ASN A 54 17.68 -22.31 13.95
N ASN A 55 18.59 -21.46 14.47
CA ASN A 55 19.45 -21.88 15.59
C ASN A 55 18.66 -21.93 16.91
N ASP A 56 17.59 -21.15 17.02
CA ASP A 56 16.65 -21.25 18.13
C ASP A 56 15.73 -22.45 17.91
N LYS A 57 15.48 -23.24 18.97
CA LYS A 57 14.61 -24.43 18.90
C LYS A 57 13.15 -24.11 18.53
N SER A 58 12.73 -22.86 18.74
CA SER A 58 11.38 -22.38 18.47
C SER A 58 11.36 -20.86 18.35
N GLY A 59 10.45 -20.33 17.53
CA GLY A 59 10.11 -18.91 17.52
C GLY A 59 9.55 -18.40 18.84
N THR A 60 9.56 -17.09 19.01
CA THR A 60 8.96 -16.44 20.18
C THR A 60 7.59 -15.86 19.82
N THR A 61 6.60 -16.12 20.67
CA THR A 61 5.24 -15.60 20.49
C THR A 61 5.20 -14.10 20.57
N TRP A 62 5.93 -13.50 21.51
CA TRP A 62 6.04 -12.06 21.62
C TRP A 62 6.64 -11.40 20.37
N LEU A 63 7.78 -11.88 19.86
CA LEU A 63 8.40 -11.26 18.67
C LEU A 63 7.54 -11.48 17.44
N THR A 64 6.99 -12.67 17.27
CA THR A 64 6.10 -12.98 16.13
C THR A 64 4.87 -12.05 16.16
N ALA A 65 4.28 -11.80 17.34
CA ALA A 65 3.18 -10.85 17.47
C ALA A 65 3.62 -9.41 17.17
N PHE A 66 4.81 -9.02 17.61
CA PHE A 66 5.36 -7.70 17.36
C PHE A 66 5.68 -7.46 15.87
N VAL A 67 6.13 -8.50 15.17
CA VAL A 67 6.31 -8.48 13.71
C VAL A 67 4.97 -8.34 13.02
N ILE A 68 3.96 -9.15 13.37
CA ILE A 68 2.61 -9.07 12.79
C ILE A 68 2.06 -7.65 12.86
N ILE A 69 1.98 -7.06 14.06
CA ILE A 69 1.40 -5.71 14.22
C ILE A 69 2.19 -4.66 13.43
N SER A 70 3.52 -4.74 13.45
CA SER A 70 4.38 -3.75 12.80
C SER A 70 4.35 -3.87 11.28
N PHE A 71 4.33 -5.09 10.75
CA PHE A 71 4.25 -5.35 9.31
C PHE A 71 2.87 -4.97 8.77
N SER A 72 1.81 -5.29 9.51
CA SER A 72 0.45 -4.86 9.16
C SER A 72 0.32 -3.35 9.03
N GLN A 73 0.91 -2.57 9.96
CA GLN A 73 0.90 -1.11 9.86
C GLN A 73 1.87 -0.57 8.79
N ALA A 74 2.99 -1.26 8.55
CA ALA A 74 3.97 -0.86 7.53
C ALA A 74 3.41 -0.98 6.10
N ALA A 75 2.42 -1.86 5.89
CA ALA A 75 1.80 -2.08 4.58
C ALA A 75 1.15 -0.82 3.99
N SER A 76 0.83 0.19 4.80
CA SER A 76 0.36 1.50 4.31
C SER A 76 1.46 2.37 3.68
N PHE A 77 2.74 2.06 3.92
CA PHE A 77 3.87 2.89 3.50
C PHE A 77 4.84 2.18 2.56
N THR A 78 5.02 0.87 2.72
CA THR A 78 5.97 0.06 1.95
C THR A 78 5.36 -1.28 1.54
N TYR A 79 6.00 -1.96 0.59
CA TYR A 79 5.64 -3.33 0.27
C TYR A 79 5.90 -4.28 1.43
N ILE A 80 4.91 -5.10 1.77
CA ILE A 80 4.95 -6.23 2.71
C ILE A 80 4.22 -7.42 2.07
N ASP A 81 4.85 -8.60 2.05
CA ASP A 81 4.20 -9.80 1.54
C ASP A 81 3.18 -10.32 2.56
N ILE A 82 1.90 -10.33 2.18
CA ILE A 82 0.81 -10.79 3.03
C ILE A 82 1.00 -12.24 3.49
N LYS A 83 1.67 -13.08 2.69
CA LYS A 83 1.94 -14.48 3.06
C LYS A 83 2.82 -14.59 4.30
N VAL A 84 3.73 -13.65 4.50
CA VAL A 84 4.60 -13.62 5.69
C VAL A 84 3.75 -13.38 6.94
N ILE A 85 2.84 -12.41 6.88
CA ILE A 85 1.90 -12.12 7.98
C ILE A 85 0.97 -13.32 8.19
N THR A 86 0.36 -13.87 7.14
CA THR A 86 -0.57 -15.00 7.22
C THR A 86 0.08 -16.23 7.85
N LYS A 87 1.30 -16.59 7.45
CA LYS A 87 2.05 -17.70 8.08
C LYS A 87 2.36 -17.43 9.56
N ALA A 88 2.79 -16.22 9.90
CA ALA A 88 3.05 -15.83 11.28
C ALA A 88 1.78 -15.91 12.15
N VAL A 89 0.63 -15.45 11.64
CA VAL A 89 -0.67 -15.55 12.31
C VAL A 89 -1.07 -17.02 12.50
N GLN A 90 -0.94 -17.85 11.46
CA GLN A 90 -1.23 -19.29 11.54
C GLN A 90 -0.38 -19.99 12.61
N TRP A 91 0.88 -19.59 12.75
CA TRP A 91 1.74 -20.10 13.81
C TRP A 91 1.31 -19.62 15.20
N ILE A 92 0.99 -18.33 15.38
CA ILE A 92 0.54 -17.78 16.67
C ILE A 92 -0.72 -18.46 17.16
N ILE A 93 -1.70 -18.73 16.29
CA ILE A 93 -2.97 -19.36 16.68
C ILE A 93 -2.70 -20.74 17.31
N LYS A 94 -1.69 -21.47 16.84
CA LYS A 94 -1.29 -22.76 17.42
C LYS A 94 -0.68 -22.63 18.82
N GLN A 95 -0.25 -21.44 19.22
CA GLN A 95 0.27 -21.16 20.56
C GLN A 95 -0.84 -20.87 21.59
N GLN A 96 -2.10 -20.78 21.15
CA GLN A 96 -3.23 -20.58 22.05
C GLN A 96 -3.56 -21.86 22.81
N LYS A 97 -3.68 -21.76 24.14
CA LYS A 97 -4.09 -22.86 25.01
C LYS A 97 -5.62 -22.97 25.08
N THR A 98 -6.12 -24.09 25.58
CA THR A 98 -7.56 -24.30 25.86
C THR A 98 -8.16 -23.22 26.77
N SER A 99 -7.35 -22.66 27.68
CA SER A 99 -7.74 -21.51 28.53
C SER A 99 -7.91 -20.17 27.78
N GLY A 100 -7.57 -20.11 26.50
CA GLY A 100 -7.55 -18.88 25.69
C GLY A 100 -6.24 -18.08 25.77
N ALA A 101 -5.40 -18.33 26.78
CA ALA A 101 -4.09 -17.68 26.91
C ALA A 101 -3.06 -18.19 25.89
N PHE A 102 -2.16 -17.32 25.46
CA PHE A 102 -1.05 -17.70 24.56
C PHE A 102 0.17 -18.17 25.35
N ASN A 103 0.87 -19.18 24.83
CA ASN A 103 2.16 -19.64 25.37
C ASN A 103 3.34 -18.83 24.81
N GLU A 104 4.51 -18.93 25.43
CA GLU A 104 5.78 -18.39 24.92
C GLU A 104 6.80 -19.55 24.86
N PRO A 105 6.90 -20.27 23.73
CA PRO A 105 7.75 -21.46 23.62
C PRO A 105 9.24 -21.12 23.44
N GLY A 106 9.55 -19.96 22.86
CA GLY A 106 10.92 -19.50 22.61
C GLY A 106 11.49 -18.66 23.76
N ILE A 107 12.75 -18.24 23.60
CA ILE A 107 13.44 -17.35 24.53
C ILE A 107 13.53 -15.96 23.93
N VAL A 108 12.95 -14.97 24.61
CA VAL A 108 13.13 -13.56 24.23
C VAL A 108 14.45 -13.04 24.79
N LEU A 109 15.39 -12.67 23.90
CA LEU A 109 16.71 -12.14 24.29
C LEU A 109 16.61 -10.75 24.91
N HIS A 110 16.10 -9.78 24.15
CA HIS A 110 15.97 -8.39 24.58
C HIS A 110 14.62 -8.15 25.26
N LYS A 111 14.48 -8.65 26.50
CA LYS A 111 13.25 -8.54 27.29
C LYS A 111 12.78 -7.09 27.52
N GLU A 112 13.72 -6.14 27.52
CA GLU A 112 13.45 -4.71 27.61
C GLU A 112 12.52 -4.22 26.49
N MET A 113 12.62 -4.82 25.30
CA MET A 113 11.75 -4.47 24.18
C MET A 113 10.29 -4.86 24.40
N GLN A 114 10.02 -5.76 25.35
CA GLN A 114 8.66 -6.24 25.61
C GLN A 114 7.81 -5.21 26.35
N GLY A 115 8.43 -4.20 26.98
CA GLY A 115 7.73 -3.17 27.75
C GLY A 115 6.72 -3.79 28.72
N GLY A 116 5.48 -3.30 28.69
CA GLY A 116 4.39 -3.80 29.53
C GLY A 116 3.99 -5.27 29.30
N SER A 117 4.36 -5.86 28.16
CA SER A 117 4.08 -7.27 27.81
C SER A 117 4.90 -8.26 28.65
N LEU A 118 6.05 -7.82 29.19
CA LEU A 118 6.90 -8.62 30.08
C LEU A 118 6.20 -8.98 31.40
N SER A 119 5.21 -8.18 31.81
CA SER A 119 4.69 -8.17 33.18
C SER A 119 3.91 -9.43 33.57
N SER A 120 3.30 -10.13 32.62
CA SER A 120 2.55 -11.37 32.90
C SER A 120 2.13 -12.14 31.64
N LYS A 121 1.70 -13.41 31.80
CA LYS A 121 1.02 -14.19 30.75
C LYS A 121 -0.23 -13.49 30.20
N ARG A 122 -0.94 -12.72 31.05
CA ARG A 122 -2.11 -11.93 30.64
C ARG A 122 -1.70 -10.78 29.72
N SER A 123 -0.59 -10.11 30.03
CA SER A 123 -0.03 -9.02 29.22
C SER A 123 0.41 -9.50 27.85
N LEU A 124 1.06 -10.68 27.78
CA LEU A 124 1.38 -11.33 26.50
C LEU A 124 0.11 -11.64 25.69
N THR A 125 -0.89 -12.25 26.33
CA THR A 125 -2.15 -12.61 25.67
C THR A 125 -2.86 -11.36 25.12
N ALA A 126 -2.94 -10.28 25.90
CA ALA A 126 -3.51 -9.01 25.45
C ALA A 126 -2.73 -8.41 24.28
N PHE A 127 -1.39 -8.45 24.33
CA PHE A 127 -0.54 -7.97 23.24
C PHE A 127 -0.74 -8.76 21.94
N VAL A 128 -0.80 -10.09 22.03
CA VAL A 128 -1.08 -10.96 20.88
C VAL A 128 -2.46 -10.64 20.29
N LEU A 129 -3.48 -10.44 21.13
CA LEU A 129 -4.82 -10.08 20.65
C LEU A 129 -4.83 -8.73 19.93
N ILE A 130 -4.14 -7.72 20.45
CA ILE A 130 -4.01 -6.41 19.79
C ILE A 130 -3.34 -6.59 18.42
N ALA A 131 -2.26 -7.37 18.33
CA ALA A 131 -1.57 -7.63 17.07
C ALA A 131 -2.47 -8.33 16.04
N LEU A 132 -3.27 -9.32 16.47
CA LEU A 132 -4.20 -10.03 15.60
C LEU A 132 -5.37 -9.14 15.13
N LEU A 133 -5.88 -8.26 16.00
CA LEU A 133 -6.92 -7.30 15.64
C LEU A 133 -6.41 -6.27 14.63
N GLU A 134 -5.22 -5.72 14.87
CA GLU A 134 -4.59 -4.76 13.97
C GLU A 134 -4.30 -5.39 12.59
N ALA A 135 -3.85 -6.65 12.56
CA ALA A 135 -3.63 -7.38 11.31
C ALA A 135 -4.93 -7.68 10.56
N ARG A 136 -6.04 -7.90 11.27
CA ARG A 136 -7.37 -8.05 10.67
C ARG A 136 -7.83 -6.77 10.01
N ASP A 137 -7.67 -5.63 10.68
CA ASP A 137 -8.15 -4.34 10.18
C ASP A 137 -7.29 -3.81 9.02
N ASN A 138 -5.98 -4.11 9.03
CA ASN A 138 -5.02 -3.78 7.96
C ASN A 138 -5.01 -4.78 6.78
N LYS A 139 -5.96 -5.72 6.70
CA LYS A 139 -6.32 -6.37 5.42
C LYS A 139 -6.98 -5.40 4.41
N GLN A 140 -7.11 -4.14 4.80
CA GLN A 140 -7.60 -3.06 3.97
C GLN A 140 -6.44 -2.41 3.26
N VAL A 141 -6.61 -2.26 1.95
CA VAL A 141 -5.53 -1.92 1.06
C VAL A 141 -5.93 -0.63 0.33
N SER A 142 -5.06 0.38 0.36
CA SER A 142 -5.31 1.67 -0.28
C SER A 142 -4.64 1.75 -1.65
N THR A 143 -5.41 2.10 -2.67
CA THR A 143 -4.91 2.40 -4.02
C THR A 143 -4.95 3.91 -4.21
N GLU A 144 -3.83 4.51 -4.59
CA GLU A 144 -3.78 5.95 -4.89
C GLU A 144 -4.01 6.18 -6.39
N VAL A 145 -4.83 7.19 -6.73
CA VAL A 145 -5.04 7.60 -8.12
C VAL A 145 -4.70 9.07 -8.27
N ALA A 146 -3.61 9.34 -8.99
CA ALA A 146 -3.09 10.68 -9.22
C ALA A 146 -3.20 11.07 -10.70
N VAL A 147 -3.50 12.33 -10.98
CA VAL A 147 -3.49 12.87 -12.34
C VAL A 147 -2.58 14.09 -12.43
N TYR A 148 -1.69 14.04 -13.41
CA TYR A 148 -0.77 15.11 -13.77
C TYR A 148 -1.12 15.65 -15.14
N PHE A 149 -1.06 16.97 -15.32
CA PHE A 149 -1.40 17.61 -16.58
C PHE A 149 -0.71 18.96 -16.69
N ASN A 150 -0.51 19.41 -17.92
CA ASN A 150 0.16 20.67 -18.20
C ASN A 150 -0.85 21.83 -18.25
N VAL A 151 -0.50 22.93 -17.58
CA VAL A 151 -1.25 24.19 -17.62
C VAL A 151 -0.30 25.34 -17.91
N ASN A 152 -0.70 26.24 -18.81
CA ASN A 152 0.07 27.45 -19.11
C ASN A 152 0.06 28.45 -17.95
N ASN A 153 -1.07 28.54 -17.22
CA ASN A 153 -1.26 29.46 -16.10
C ASN A 153 -1.80 28.74 -14.88
N ASP A 154 -1.62 29.33 -13.70
CA ASP A 154 -2.20 28.82 -12.46
C ASP A 154 -3.73 28.83 -12.52
N LEU A 155 -4.32 27.68 -12.23
CA LEU A 155 -5.77 27.52 -12.17
C LEU A 155 -6.26 27.83 -10.76
N ARG A 156 -7.24 28.73 -10.64
CA ARG A 156 -7.92 29.01 -9.36
C ARG A 156 -8.90 27.90 -8.95
N GLN A 157 -9.29 27.04 -9.88
CA GLN A 157 -10.20 25.92 -9.67
C GLN A 157 -9.74 24.71 -10.49
N PRO A 158 -10.02 23.47 -10.05
CA PRO A 158 -9.65 22.28 -10.81
C PRO A 158 -10.36 22.26 -12.17
N ALA A 159 -9.62 21.91 -13.22
CA ALA A 159 -10.13 21.78 -14.59
C ALA A 159 -10.87 20.46 -14.84
N PHE A 160 -10.89 19.56 -13.86
CA PHE A 160 -11.51 18.25 -13.95
C PHE A 160 -11.90 17.72 -12.58
N ALA A 161 -12.84 16.78 -12.56
CA ALA A 161 -13.06 15.89 -11.42
C ALA A 161 -12.66 14.48 -11.80
N LEU A 162 -12.06 13.80 -10.83
CA LEU A 162 -11.85 12.36 -10.88
C LEU A 162 -12.79 11.69 -9.88
N THR A 163 -13.47 10.63 -10.33
CA THR A 163 -14.29 9.78 -9.45
C THR A 163 -13.84 8.35 -9.63
N THR A 164 -13.52 7.70 -8.51
CA THR A 164 -13.14 6.29 -8.49
C THR A 164 -14.23 5.48 -7.82
N THR A 165 -14.52 4.32 -8.40
CA THR A 165 -15.49 3.36 -7.86
C THR A 165 -14.91 1.97 -7.94
N VAL A 166 -14.98 1.23 -6.84
CA VAL A 166 -14.67 -0.19 -6.80
C VAL A 166 -15.93 -0.94 -7.22
N LEU A 167 -15.89 -1.65 -8.36
CA LEU A 167 -17.08 -2.24 -8.97
C LEU A 167 -17.41 -3.63 -8.44
N ASN A 168 -16.38 -4.46 -8.23
CA ASN A 168 -16.49 -5.82 -7.75
C ASN A 168 -15.35 -6.05 -6.76
N ASP A 169 -15.64 -5.95 -5.47
CA ASP A 169 -14.73 -6.36 -4.41
C ASP A 169 -14.92 -7.88 -4.23
N SER A 170 -13.89 -8.65 -4.56
CA SER A 170 -13.90 -10.10 -4.55
C SER A 170 -12.63 -10.63 -3.89
N THR A 171 -12.66 -11.89 -3.43
CA THR A 171 -11.47 -12.57 -2.90
C THR A 171 -10.31 -12.63 -3.90
N LYS A 172 -10.59 -12.36 -5.18
CA LYS A 172 -9.66 -12.48 -6.31
C LYS A 172 -8.87 -11.23 -6.68
N GLY A 173 -9.30 -10.08 -6.18
CA GLY A 173 -8.85 -8.78 -6.64
C GLY A 173 -10.06 -7.85 -6.74
N PHE A 174 -9.81 -6.65 -7.25
CA PHE A 174 -10.86 -5.66 -7.42
C PHE A 174 -10.82 -5.05 -8.82
N ARG A 175 -12.01 -4.68 -9.30
CA ARG A 175 -12.13 -3.82 -10.49
C ARG A 175 -12.23 -2.37 -10.07
N LEU A 176 -11.23 -1.58 -10.44
CA LEU A 176 -11.24 -0.15 -10.25
C LEU A 176 -11.78 0.52 -11.51
N ARG A 177 -12.89 1.23 -11.39
CA ARG A 177 -13.35 2.16 -12.42
C ARG A 177 -12.91 3.56 -12.03
N VAL A 178 -12.14 4.17 -12.92
CA VAL A 178 -11.70 5.55 -12.82
C VAL A 178 -12.42 6.35 -13.89
N CYS A 179 -13.27 7.29 -13.49
CA CYS A 179 -13.91 8.22 -14.40
C CYS A 179 -13.25 9.59 -14.27
N PHE A 180 -12.97 10.19 -15.41
CA PHE A 180 -12.50 11.55 -15.52
C PHE A 180 -13.57 12.39 -16.19
N ARG A 181 -13.83 13.58 -15.65
CA ARG A 181 -14.74 14.54 -16.24
C ARG A 181 -14.11 15.92 -16.26
N LEU A 182 -14.08 16.57 -17.41
CA LEU A 182 -13.75 17.99 -17.48
C LEU A 182 -14.78 18.83 -16.74
N ILE A 183 -14.30 19.77 -15.93
CA ILE A 183 -15.11 20.77 -15.23
C ILE A 183 -14.60 22.15 -15.64
N ASN A 184 -15.45 23.17 -15.62
CA ASN A 184 -15.06 24.54 -15.95
C ASN A 184 -14.59 24.75 -17.40
N THR A 185 -15.20 24.02 -18.35
CA THR A 185 -14.95 24.15 -19.81
C THR A 185 -15.29 25.52 -20.40
N MET A 186 -15.90 26.41 -19.61
CA MET A 186 -16.25 27.77 -20.01
C MET A 186 -15.04 28.73 -19.97
N TYR A 187 -14.06 28.50 -19.09
CA TYR A 187 -12.90 29.38 -18.89
C TYR A 187 -11.58 28.80 -19.44
N ILE A 188 -11.60 27.58 -19.97
CA ILE A 188 -10.42 26.87 -20.47
C ILE A 188 -10.62 26.55 -21.96
N SER A 189 -10.65 27.61 -22.77
CA SER A 189 -11.00 27.55 -24.19
C SER A 189 -10.03 26.69 -25.02
N TRP A 190 -8.75 26.61 -24.66
CA TRP A 190 -7.77 25.75 -25.35
C TRP A 190 -8.00 24.25 -25.15
N LEU A 191 -8.77 23.85 -24.13
CA LEU A 191 -9.21 22.46 -23.96
C LEU A 191 -10.38 22.08 -24.90
N ARG A 192 -11.15 23.06 -25.41
CA ARG A 192 -12.25 22.81 -26.35
C ARG A 192 -11.77 22.40 -27.75
N GLY A 193 -10.52 22.69 -28.09
CA GLY A 193 -9.94 22.41 -29.40
C GLY A 193 -9.46 20.97 -29.63
N GLY A 194 -9.72 20.04 -28.70
CA GLY A 194 -9.24 18.65 -28.80
C GLY A 194 -7.71 18.52 -28.75
N GLN A 195 -7.01 19.58 -28.35
CA GLN A 195 -5.55 19.61 -28.25
C GLN A 195 -5.09 18.84 -27.00
N SER A 196 -4.13 17.94 -27.21
CA SER A 196 -3.53 17.07 -26.21
C SER A 196 -2.87 17.87 -25.10
N THR A 197 -3.43 17.88 -23.88
CA THR A 197 -2.71 18.38 -22.69
C THR A 197 -1.66 17.40 -22.16
N MET A 198 -1.51 16.23 -22.80
CA MET A 198 -0.58 15.17 -22.42
C MET A 198 -0.69 14.88 -20.91
N GLY A 199 -1.92 14.56 -20.48
CA GLY A 199 -2.19 14.17 -19.12
C GLY A 199 -1.60 12.80 -18.81
N ILE A 200 -1.03 12.65 -17.63
CA ILE A 200 -0.56 11.38 -17.09
C ILE A 200 -1.51 11.01 -15.96
N LEU A 201 -2.18 9.86 -16.07
CA LEU A 201 -2.93 9.26 -14.97
C LEU A 201 -2.06 8.15 -14.39
N GLU A 202 -1.72 8.26 -13.12
CA GLU A 202 -0.95 7.28 -12.38
C GLU A 202 -1.84 6.63 -11.33
N ILE A 203 -1.84 5.31 -11.31
CA ILE A 203 -2.58 4.51 -10.34
C ILE A 203 -1.55 3.71 -9.58
N SER A 204 -1.25 4.11 -8.36
CA SER A 204 -0.36 3.37 -7.48
C SER A 204 -1.09 2.15 -6.97
N LEU A 205 -0.56 0.99 -7.34
CA LEU A 205 -1.06 -0.28 -6.90
C LEU A 205 -0.61 -0.54 -5.46
N PRO A 206 -1.45 -1.23 -4.70
CA PRO A 206 -1.04 -1.61 -3.37
C PRO A 206 0.02 -2.71 -3.35
N SER A 207 0.71 -2.80 -2.22
CA SER A 207 1.67 -3.86 -1.96
C SER A 207 1.12 -5.25 -2.26
N GLY A 208 1.88 -6.04 -3.02
CA GLY A 208 1.53 -7.41 -3.39
C GLY A 208 0.66 -7.49 -4.64
N MET A 209 0.13 -6.38 -5.13
CA MET A 209 -0.79 -6.42 -6.27
C MET A 209 -0.11 -6.09 -7.58
N GLU A 210 -0.64 -6.70 -8.62
CA GLU A 210 -0.22 -6.45 -9.99
C GLU A 210 -1.45 -6.18 -10.85
N ALA A 211 -1.40 -5.12 -11.64
CA ALA A 211 -2.45 -4.84 -12.60
C ALA A 211 -2.33 -5.77 -13.80
N ASP A 212 -3.48 -6.29 -14.23
CA ASP A 212 -3.60 -6.98 -15.49
C ASP A 212 -3.75 -5.95 -16.61
N LEU A 213 -2.70 -5.78 -17.41
CA LEU A 213 -2.69 -4.82 -18.53
C LEU A 213 -3.58 -5.27 -19.69
N GLU A 214 -3.86 -6.57 -19.83
CA GLU A 214 -4.69 -7.13 -20.90
C GLU A 214 -6.18 -6.92 -20.60
N SER A 215 -6.54 -6.81 -19.32
CA SER A 215 -7.90 -6.48 -18.86
C SER A 215 -8.34 -5.04 -19.14
N ILE A 216 -7.39 -4.17 -19.51
CA ILE A 216 -7.66 -2.76 -19.75
C ILE A 216 -8.44 -2.65 -21.07
N ASP A 217 -9.74 -2.41 -20.97
CA ASP A 217 -10.58 -2.18 -22.15
C ASP A 217 -10.20 -0.84 -22.80
N THR A 218 -9.24 -0.90 -23.73
CA THR A 218 -8.88 0.24 -24.60
C THR A 218 -9.81 0.34 -25.81
N THR A 219 -10.65 -0.66 -26.08
CA THR A 219 -11.44 -0.75 -27.32
C THR A 219 -12.54 0.32 -27.38
N ASN A 220 -13.10 0.72 -26.23
CA ASN A 220 -14.08 1.80 -26.11
C ASN A 220 -13.47 3.19 -25.83
N THR A 221 -12.15 3.30 -25.89
CA THR A 221 -11.43 4.55 -25.54
C THR A 221 -11.14 5.44 -26.74
N GLY A 222 -11.48 5.05 -27.97
CA GLY A 222 -11.35 5.94 -29.15
C GLY A 222 -9.95 6.54 -29.37
N GLY A 223 -8.88 5.82 -28.97
CA GLY A 223 -7.48 6.28 -29.05
C GLY A 223 -7.08 7.31 -27.97
N GLN A 224 -7.82 7.39 -26.86
CA GLN A 224 -7.56 8.31 -25.74
C GLN A 224 -6.21 8.05 -25.06
N TYR A 225 -5.77 6.79 -24.99
CA TYR A 225 -4.50 6.40 -24.39
C TYR A 225 -3.46 6.13 -25.48
N LYS A 226 -2.33 6.85 -25.42
CA LYS A 226 -1.18 6.64 -26.31
C LYS A 226 -0.31 5.48 -25.86
N LYS A 227 -0.21 5.30 -24.55
CA LYS A 227 0.63 4.28 -23.93
C LYS A 227 0.09 3.97 -22.53
N VAL A 228 0.14 2.70 -22.16
CA VAL A 228 -0.07 2.24 -20.79
C VAL A 228 1.15 1.41 -20.42
N GLU A 229 1.73 1.68 -19.25
CA GLU A 229 2.87 0.91 -18.77
C GLU A 229 2.82 0.70 -17.26
N LYS A 230 3.48 -0.36 -16.81
CA LYS A 230 3.83 -0.54 -15.40
C LYS A 230 5.01 0.37 -15.09
N ALA A 231 4.91 1.14 -14.02
CA ALA A 231 5.94 2.04 -13.51
C ALA A 231 6.32 1.65 -12.08
N PHE A 232 7.47 2.16 -11.60
CA PHE A 232 7.97 1.94 -10.23
C PHE A 232 7.91 0.48 -9.76
N ARG A 233 8.80 -0.38 -10.28
CA ARG A 233 8.89 -1.81 -9.90
C ARG A 233 7.54 -2.58 -9.98
N ASN A 234 6.69 -2.25 -10.96
CA ASN A 234 5.33 -2.80 -11.16
C ASN A 234 4.30 -2.42 -10.09
N GLU A 235 4.62 -1.47 -9.20
CA GLU A 235 3.73 -0.99 -8.13
C GLU A 235 2.86 0.20 -8.57
N ALA A 236 2.93 0.61 -9.84
CA ALA A 236 2.04 1.62 -10.40
C ALA A 236 1.71 1.31 -11.86
N VAL A 237 0.54 1.77 -12.31
CA VAL A 237 0.16 1.78 -13.72
C VAL A 237 0.05 3.22 -14.18
N THR A 238 0.80 3.56 -15.23
CA THR A 238 0.83 4.90 -15.81
C THR A 238 0.14 4.91 -17.17
N PHE A 239 -0.84 5.79 -17.32
CA PHE A 239 -1.61 6.01 -18.54
C PHE A 239 -1.22 7.36 -19.14
N TYR A 240 -0.66 7.32 -20.35
CA TYR A 240 -0.35 8.52 -21.13
C TYR A 240 -1.51 8.89 -22.03
N GLN A 241 -2.10 10.04 -21.81
CA GLN A 241 -3.31 10.48 -22.51
C GLN A 241 -2.98 11.39 -23.69
N SER A 242 -3.71 11.20 -24.78
CA SER A 242 -3.58 11.98 -26.01
C SER A 242 -4.72 13.00 -26.20
N LYS A 243 -5.85 12.80 -25.53
CA LYS A 243 -7.06 13.63 -25.62
C LYS A 243 -7.73 13.74 -24.26
N ALA A 244 -8.43 14.85 -24.00
CA ALA A 244 -9.17 15.03 -22.76
C ALA A 244 -10.38 14.08 -22.71
N LEU A 245 -10.51 13.35 -21.60
CA LEU A 245 -11.41 12.21 -21.41
C LEU A 245 -12.89 12.64 -21.31
N ALA A 246 -13.76 11.85 -21.94
CA ALA A 246 -15.20 11.82 -21.68
C ALA A 246 -15.69 10.44 -21.18
N ASN A 247 -14.88 9.38 -21.28
CA ASN A 247 -15.27 7.99 -20.97
C ASN A 247 -14.49 7.42 -19.78
N ALA A 248 -15.09 6.46 -19.09
CA ALA A 248 -14.52 5.78 -17.93
C ALA A 248 -13.47 4.74 -18.35
N THR A 249 -12.46 4.52 -17.51
CA THR A 249 -11.45 3.46 -17.69
C THR A 249 -11.57 2.48 -16.54
N ILE A 250 -11.61 1.19 -16.90
CA ILE A 250 -11.74 0.08 -15.96
C ILE A 250 -10.43 -0.68 -15.98
N ILE A 251 -9.87 -0.94 -14.80
CA ILE A 251 -8.63 -1.67 -14.61
C ILE A 251 -8.89 -2.77 -13.61
N GLU A 252 -8.47 -3.99 -13.96
CA GLU A 252 -8.49 -5.13 -13.04
C GLU A 252 -7.14 -5.22 -12.32
N VAL A 253 -7.19 -5.23 -10.99
CA VAL A 253 -6.00 -5.33 -10.12
C VAL A 253 -6.06 -6.66 -9.38
N CYS A 254 -5.03 -7.49 -9.57
CA CYS A 254 -4.95 -8.86 -9.09
C CYS A 254 -3.87 -9.00 -7.99
N GLY A 255 -4.07 -9.94 -7.05
CA GLY A 255 -3.07 -10.29 -6.03
C GLY A 255 -1.98 -11.25 -6.56
N PRO A 256 -0.87 -11.45 -5.83
CA PRO A 256 0.36 -12.04 -6.38
C PRO A 256 0.32 -13.57 -6.49
N ASN A 257 -0.72 -14.22 -5.97
CA ASN A 257 -0.81 -15.69 -5.91
C ASN A 257 -2.25 -16.20 -5.98
N ASN A 258 -3.01 -15.72 -6.97
CA ASN A 258 -4.37 -16.18 -7.16
C ASN A 258 -5.20 -16.00 -5.86
N CYS A 259 -5.46 -14.74 -5.49
CA CYS A 259 -6.63 -14.40 -4.68
C CYS A 259 -6.47 -14.58 -3.15
N GLU A 260 -6.00 -13.56 -2.43
CA GLU A 260 -6.31 -13.36 -1.00
C GLU A 260 -7.05 -12.03 -0.80
N GLU A 261 -7.99 -12.01 0.16
CA GLU A 261 -8.95 -10.93 0.43
C GLU A 261 -8.31 -9.55 0.53
N VAL A 262 -8.81 -8.61 -0.28
CA VAL A 262 -8.41 -7.21 -0.18
C VAL A 262 -9.61 -6.30 -0.33
N LYS A 263 -9.98 -5.66 0.79
CA LYS A 263 -11.01 -4.61 0.80
C LYS A 263 -10.37 -3.25 0.55
N VAL A 264 -10.65 -2.66 -0.60
CA VAL A 264 -10.21 -1.30 -0.93
C VAL A 264 -11.25 -0.31 -0.44
N LYS A 265 -10.94 0.39 0.66
CA LYS A 265 -11.88 1.33 1.30
C LYS A 265 -11.63 2.80 0.97
N THR A 266 -10.41 3.14 0.58
CA THR A 266 -10.00 4.54 0.35
C THR A 266 -9.18 4.66 -0.92
N VAL A 267 -9.67 5.46 -1.85
CA VAL A 267 -8.91 5.93 -3.01
C VAL A 267 -8.50 7.37 -2.74
N ILE A 268 -7.19 7.61 -2.65
CA ILE A 268 -6.64 8.96 -2.44
C ILE A 268 -6.49 9.63 -3.80
N LEU A 269 -7.08 10.81 -3.96
CA LEU A 269 -6.98 11.62 -5.16
C LEU A 269 -5.92 12.69 -4.97
N LYS A 270 -4.83 12.63 -5.74
CA LYS A 270 -3.81 13.69 -5.77
C LYS A 270 -3.86 14.47 -7.09
N TYR A 271 -3.83 15.80 -6.95
CA TYR A 271 -3.75 16.74 -8.05
C TYR A 271 -2.38 17.42 -7.96
N GLU A 272 -1.47 17.11 -8.87
CA GLU A 272 -0.11 17.67 -8.84
C GLU A 272 0.25 18.37 -10.15
N LYS A 273 0.84 19.56 -10.01
CA LYS A 273 1.37 20.37 -11.11
C LYS A 273 2.83 20.00 -11.36
N ARG A 274 3.18 19.60 -12.59
CA ARG A 274 4.58 19.53 -13.02
C ARG A 274 4.94 20.76 -13.86
N LYS A 275 5.90 21.57 -13.42
CA LYS A 275 6.61 22.53 -14.29
C LYS A 275 7.71 21.76 -15.02
N TRP A 276 7.77 21.84 -16.34
CA TRP A 276 8.98 21.43 -17.06
C TRP A 276 10.09 22.46 -16.79
N PHE A 277 11.27 21.99 -16.40
CA PHE A 277 12.52 22.70 -16.65
C PHE A 277 12.71 22.72 -18.18
N LEU A 278 12.38 23.84 -18.82
CA LEU A 278 12.88 24.14 -20.17
C LEU A 278 14.35 24.54 -20.03
N ASN A 279 15.23 23.57 -19.80
CA ASN A 279 16.66 23.72 -20.06
C ASN A 279 16.99 22.86 -21.26
N TYR A 280 16.54 23.25 -22.45
CA TYR A 280 17.14 22.94 -23.75
C TYR A 280 16.43 23.82 -24.80
N LEU A 281 16.84 25.09 -24.85
CA LEU A 281 16.96 25.86 -26.09
C LEU A 281 18.46 25.98 -26.38
#